data_AF-A0A5B0VBL3-F1
#
_entry.id   AF-A0A5B0VBL3-F1
#
_cell.length_a   1.000
_cell.length_b   1.000
_cell.length_c   1.000
_cell.angle_alpha   90.00
_cell.angle_beta   90.00
_cell.angle_gamma   90.00
#
_symmetry.space_group_name_H-M   'P 1'
#
loop_
_entity.id
_entity.type
_entity.pdbx_description
1 polymer ?
#
loop_
_entity_poly.entity_id
_entity_poly.type
_entity_poly.pdbx_seq_one_letter_code
_entity_poly.pdbx_strand_id
1 'polypeptide(L)'
;MNLAKNAFPKAGGIVNGNVDATGYVKSGEGKDVVSSQDIWAKRYIYESGLRVYSPNNKPSAEEVGAYPKSGGVVNGNVDATGYISGKGVYEAPGIRVYSSINKPSPGELGAYTTGECDGRFQLKGSGLLSIDSDNARFNGHVLAWLDEVNRLIVAANNIPVGAPIPWPLPTAPAGYFTCNGQSFNKSLYPQLAAAYPSGALPDLRGEFIRGWDDGRGVDSGRGILSWQGDAIRNITGSAETDRAQIISAAGAFKGPTTIAGASINGSALQIGRNFTFDASRVVPTANENRPRNIAFNYIVRAA
;
A
#
# COMPACT_ATOMS: atom_id res chain seq x y z
N MET A 1 52.67 91.58 -63.70
CA MET A 1 52.93 90.53 -64.70
C MET A 1 51.57 89.89 -65.00
N ASN A 2 50.97 90.16 -66.16
CA ASN A 2 49.69 89.57 -66.56
C ASN A 2 49.89 88.08 -66.87
N LEU A 3 49.49 87.21 -65.94
CA LEU A 3 49.43 85.76 -66.21
C LEU A 3 48.14 85.43 -66.97
N ALA A 4 48.23 84.54 -67.95
CA ALA A 4 47.11 84.13 -68.79
C ALA A 4 45.98 83.48 -67.97
N LYS A 5 44.72 83.69 -68.39
CA LYS A 5 43.54 82.95 -67.89
C LYS A 5 43.87 81.45 -67.93
N ASN A 6 43.84 80.80 -66.76
CA ASN A 6 44.11 79.37 -66.51
C ASN A 6 45.56 78.94 -66.23
N ALA A 7 46.51 79.86 -66.03
CA ALA A 7 47.83 79.53 -65.50
C ALA A 7 47.82 79.52 -63.95
N PHE A 8 47.84 78.35 -63.32
CA PHE A 8 48.00 78.23 -61.86
C PHE A 8 49.49 78.32 -61.46
N PRO A 9 49.84 79.08 -60.40
CA PRO A 9 51.23 79.14 -59.93
C PRO A 9 51.70 77.78 -59.44
N LYS A 10 52.85 77.32 -59.99
CA LYS A 10 53.44 76.01 -59.68
C LYS A 10 53.98 75.89 -58.24
N ALA A 11 54.15 77.01 -57.55
CA ALA A 11 54.45 77.09 -56.12
C ALA A 11 53.99 78.44 -55.55
N GLY A 12 53.10 78.41 -54.55
CA GLY A 12 52.70 79.57 -53.75
C GLY A 12 51.85 80.61 -54.48
N GLY A 13 50.56 80.69 -54.14
CA GLY A 13 49.65 81.74 -54.60
C GLY A 13 48.26 81.58 -53.99
N ILE A 14 47.50 82.68 -53.89
CA ILE A 14 46.10 82.66 -53.49
C ILE A 14 45.25 82.56 -54.76
N VAL A 15 44.42 81.52 -54.86
CA VAL A 15 43.48 81.37 -55.97
C VAL A 15 42.16 82.05 -55.57
N ASN A 16 41.87 83.20 -56.18
CA ASN A 16 40.61 83.91 -56.00
C ASN A 16 39.58 83.42 -57.03
N GLY A 17 38.82 82.38 -56.68
CA GLY A 17 37.76 81.80 -57.53
C GLY A 17 37.37 80.38 -57.10
N ASN A 18 36.36 79.80 -57.74
CA ASN A 18 35.96 78.41 -57.50
C ASN A 18 37.05 77.46 -57.99
N VAL A 19 37.55 76.60 -57.10
CA VAL A 19 38.50 75.53 -57.43
C VAL A 19 37.73 74.23 -57.50
N ASP A 20 37.52 73.70 -58.71
CA ASP A 20 37.01 72.34 -58.90
C ASP A 20 38.21 71.39 -59.02
N ALA A 21 38.56 70.74 -57.91
CA ALA A 21 39.65 69.77 -57.86
C ALA A 21 39.07 68.35 -57.99
N THR A 22 39.49 67.63 -59.02
CA THR A 22 39.09 66.22 -59.25
C THR A 22 40.00 65.20 -58.55
N GLY A 23 40.89 65.66 -57.67
CA GLY A 23 41.86 64.83 -56.94
C GLY A 23 42.10 65.28 -55.50
N TYR A 24 43.23 64.88 -54.90
CA TYR A 24 43.57 65.24 -53.52
C TYR A 24 44.02 66.70 -53.41
N VAL A 25 43.33 67.47 -52.57
CA VAL A 25 43.85 68.76 -52.08
C VAL A 25 44.74 68.44 -50.89
N LYS A 26 46.05 68.63 -51.06
CA LYS A 26 47.04 68.53 -49.97
C LYS A 26 47.43 69.94 -49.56
N SER A 27 47.35 70.26 -48.28
CA SER A 27 48.10 71.38 -47.76
C SER A 27 49.59 71.04 -47.83
N GLY A 28 50.41 71.98 -48.30
CA GLY A 28 51.86 71.81 -48.25
C GLY A 28 52.33 71.58 -46.81
N GLU A 29 53.42 70.82 -46.65
CA GLU A 29 54.07 70.42 -45.38
C GLU A 29 53.50 71.11 -44.12
N GLY A 30 52.53 70.46 -43.47
CA GLY A 30 52.04 70.81 -42.13
C GLY A 30 51.18 72.08 -42.02
N LYS A 31 50.67 72.63 -43.12
CA LYS A 31 49.70 73.75 -43.06
C LYS A 31 48.26 73.25 -43.09
N ASP A 32 47.31 74.04 -42.60
CA ASP A 32 45.87 73.73 -42.74
C ASP A 32 45.32 74.24 -44.07
N VAL A 33 44.33 73.54 -44.63
CA VAL A 33 43.48 74.10 -45.69
C VAL A 33 42.45 75.00 -45.02
N VAL A 34 42.69 76.31 -45.05
CA VAL A 34 41.80 77.30 -44.44
C VAL A 34 40.84 77.85 -45.49
N SER A 35 39.53 77.68 -45.26
CA SER A 35 38.46 78.31 -46.03
C SER A 35 37.63 79.20 -45.12
N SER A 36 37.30 80.40 -45.58
CA SER A 36 36.37 81.30 -44.88
C SER A 36 34.90 80.93 -45.11
N GLN A 37 34.65 79.85 -45.85
CA GLN A 37 33.34 79.32 -46.23
C GLN A 37 33.32 77.79 -46.07
N ASP A 38 32.14 77.18 -46.15
CA ASP A 38 31.96 75.73 -46.07
C ASP A 38 32.80 74.97 -47.12
N ILE A 39 33.51 73.95 -46.67
CA ILE A 39 34.19 72.98 -47.54
C ILE A 39 33.22 71.84 -47.80
N TRP A 40 32.78 71.70 -49.05
CA TRP A 40 31.90 70.61 -49.49
C TRP A 40 32.68 69.58 -50.30
N ALA A 41 32.47 68.30 -50.02
CA ALA A 41 33.03 67.18 -50.76
C ALA A 41 31.90 66.31 -51.30
N LYS A 42 32.02 65.82 -52.55
CA LYS A 42 31.02 64.92 -53.15
C LYS A 42 30.94 63.53 -52.50
N ARG A 43 31.93 63.16 -51.69
CA ARG A 43 32.01 61.81 -51.11
C ARG A 43 32.46 61.85 -49.64
N TYR A 44 33.75 61.72 -49.36
CA TYR A 44 34.28 61.63 -48.00
C TYR A 44 35.43 62.60 -47.79
N ILE A 45 35.46 63.20 -46.61
CA ILE A 45 36.63 63.94 -46.11
C ILE A 45 37.42 62.95 -45.24
N TYR A 46 38.74 62.93 -45.42
CA TYR A 46 39.64 62.12 -44.63
C TYR A 46 40.66 63.01 -43.93
N GLU A 47 40.92 62.73 -42.66
CA GLU A 47 41.94 63.38 -41.85
C GLU A 47 42.91 62.30 -41.37
N SER A 48 44.19 62.44 -41.71
CA SER A 48 45.23 61.45 -41.36
C SER A 48 44.88 60.00 -41.75
N GLY A 49 44.15 59.83 -42.87
CA GLY A 49 43.70 58.52 -43.37
C GLY A 49 42.40 58.00 -42.74
N LEU A 50 41.86 58.68 -41.72
CA LEU A 50 40.60 58.35 -41.08
C LEU A 50 39.46 59.15 -41.70
N ARG A 51 38.33 58.50 -41.95
CA ARG A 51 37.13 59.16 -42.48
C ARG A 51 36.57 60.10 -41.42
N VAL A 52 36.31 61.35 -41.80
CA VAL A 52 35.66 62.33 -40.94
C VAL A 52 34.15 62.11 -40.99
N TYR A 53 33.55 61.90 -39.81
CA TYR A 53 32.12 61.69 -39.65
C TYR A 53 31.39 62.98 -39.26
N SER A 54 30.13 63.11 -39.67
CA SER A 54 29.28 64.27 -39.36
C SER A 54 27.82 63.84 -39.13
N PRO A 55 26.92 64.72 -38.64
CA PRO A 55 25.51 64.37 -38.45
C PRO A 55 24.82 63.83 -39.72
N ASN A 56 25.25 64.29 -40.90
CA ASN A 56 24.75 63.84 -42.21
C ASN A 56 25.59 62.73 -42.85
N ASN A 57 26.71 62.35 -42.21
CA ASN A 57 27.66 61.33 -42.66
C ASN A 57 28.10 60.48 -41.46
N LYS A 58 27.14 59.77 -40.85
CA LYS A 58 27.38 58.94 -39.67
C LYS A 58 28.15 57.66 -40.06
N PRO A 59 29.02 57.13 -39.18
CA PRO A 59 29.67 55.84 -39.40
C PRO A 59 28.63 54.70 -39.44
N SER A 60 28.94 53.64 -40.18
CA SER A 60 28.27 52.35 -40.01
C SER A 60 28.68 51.71 -38.69
N ALA A 61 27.88 50.75 -38.18
CA ALA A 61 28.20 50.03 -36.95
C ALA A 61 29.55 49.26 -37.07
N GLU A 62 29.83 48.72 -38.26
CA GLU A 62 31.10 48.07 -38.60
C GLU A 62 32.28 49.04 -38.55
N GLU A 63 32.12 50.27 -39.04
CA GLU A 63 33.17 51.30 -39.02
C GLU A 63 33.60 51.74 -37.61
N VAL A 64 32.74 51.54 -36.60
CA VAL A 64 33.02 51.91 -35.20
C VAL A 64 33.07 50.72 -34.24
N GLY A 65 33.03 49.48 -34.76
CA GLY A 65 33.00 48.27 -33.93
C GLY A 65 31.75 48.15 -33.03
N ALA A 66 30.68 48.86 -33.37
CA ALA A 66 29.40 48.76 -32.69
C ALA A 66 28.58 47.60 -33.26
N TYR A 67 27.78 46.95 -32.42
CA TYR A 67 26.90 45.88 -32.85
C TYR A 67 25.64 46.43 -33.57
N PRO A 68 25.17 45.80 -34.66
CA PRO A 68 23.96 46.22 -35.35
C PRO A 68 22.71 46.06 -34.47
N LYS A 69 21.76 47.01 -34.57
CA LYS A 69 20.45 46.91 -33.89
C LYS A 69 19.60 45.71 -34.32
N SER A 70 19.91 45.10 -35.46
CA SER A 70 19.15 44.00 -36.06
C SER A 70 19.67 42.60 -35.70
N GLY A 71 20.61 42.48 -34.76
CA GLY A 71 21.13 41.20 -34.27
C GLY A 71 22.49 40.79 -34.82
N GLY A 72 23.04 39.71 -34.27
CA GLY A 72 24.36 39.14 -34.57
C GLY A 72 24.78 38.09 -33.54
N VAL A 73 25.95 37.47 -33.72
CA VAL A 73 26.56 36.54 -32.75
C VAL A 73 27.72 37.24 -32.04
N VAL A 74 27.76 37.16 -30.70
CA VAL A 74 28.90 37.62 -29.91
C VAL A 74 29.76 36.41 -29.55
N ASN A 75 30.98 36.35 -30.08
CA ASN A 75 31.95 35.31 -29.74
C ASN A 75 32.88 35.83 -28.65
N GLY A 76 32.70 35.36 -27.41
CA GLY A 76 33.55 35.73 -26.26
C GLY A 76 32.75 35.98 -24.98
N ASN A 77 33.45 36.43 -23.93
CA ASN A 77 32.81 36.80 -22.66
C ASN A 77 32.05 38.11 -22.83
N VAL A 78 30.80 38.13 -22.37
CA VAL A 78 29.99 39.34 -22.26
C VAL A 78 29.98 39.78 -20.80
N ASP A 79 30.62 40.91 -20.51
CA ASP A 79 30.52 41.57 -19.20
C ASP A 79 29.41 42.62 -19.27
N ALA A 80 28.27 42.34 -18.62
CA ALA A 80 27.10 43.22 -18.61
C ALA A 80 26.84 43.71 -17.19
N THR A 81 26.83 45.02 -17.00
CA THR A 81 26.61 45.66 -15.69
C THR A 81 25.12 45.76 -15.30
N GLY A 82 24.23 45.15 -16.08
CA GLY A 82 22.78 45.18 -15.89
C GLY A 82 22.12 43.85 -16.25
N TYR A 83 20.87 43.89 -16.72
CA TYR A 83 20.13 42.68 -17.06
C TYR A 83 20.34 42.29 -18.53
N ILE A 84 20.76 41.04 -18.75
CA ILE A 84 20.63 40.37 -20.05
C ILE A 84 19.26 39.68 -20.06
N SER A 85 18.37 40.08 -20.96
CA SER A 85 17.06 39.43 -21.13
C SER A 85 17.00 38.74 -22.50
N GLY A 86 16.42 37.54 -22.53
CA GLY A 86 16.30 36.75 -23.76
C GLY A 86 15.30 35.62 -23.60
N LYS A 87 14.61 35.26 -24.69
CA LYS A 87 13.75 34.08 -24.74
C LYS A 87 14.62 32.87 -25.11
N GLY A 88 14.82 31.94 -24.17
CA GLY A 88 15.67 30.76 -24.37
C GLY A 88 17.15 31.05 -24.17
N VAL A 89 17.54 31.51 -22.98
CA VAL A 89 18.95 31.59 -22.58
C VAL A 89 19.42 30.21 -22.14
N TYR A 90 20.49 29.72 -22.76
CA TYR A 90 21.09 28.42 -22.48
C TYR A 90 22.58 28.60 -22.16
N GLU A 91 23.05 27.94 -21.11
CA GLU A 91 24.47 27.65 -20.92
C GLU A 91 24.86 26.52 -21.88
N ALA A 92 26.01 26.63 -22.54
CA ALA A 92 26.54 25.53 -23.33
C ALA A 92 26.80 24.32 -22.40
N PRO A 93 26.33 23.10 -22.72
CA PRO A 93 25.90 22.61 -24.04
C PRO A 93 24.37 22.55 -24.27
N GLY A 94 23.59 23.55 -23.83
CA GLY A 94 22.14 23.60 -24.01
C GLY A 94 21.34 23.51 -22.71
N ILE A 95 21.97 23.78 -21.56
CA ILE A 95 21.33 23.80 -20.25
C ILE A 95 20.54 25.10 -20.13
N ARG A 96 19.22 25.01 -20.02
CA ARG A 96 18.37 26.20 -19.82
C ARG A 96 18.76 26.86 -18.49
N VAL A 97 19.10 28.14 -18.51
CA VAL A 97 19.42 28.88 -17.29
C VAL A 97 18.12 29.32 -16.63
N TYR A 98 17.87 28.83 -15.42
CA TYR A 98 16.69 29.18 -14.65
C TYR A 98 16.92 30.43 -13.78
N SER A 99 15.90 31.26 -13.64
CA SER A 99 15.95 32.47 -12.80
C SER A 99 14.62 32.71 -12.10
N SER A 100 14.54 33.73 -11.25
CA SER A 100 13.30 34.13 -10.57
C SER A 100 12.18 34.51 -11.55
N ILE A 101 12.52 34.94 -12.77
CA ILE A 101 11.56 35.27 -13.84
C ILE A 101 11.39 34.10 -14.80
N ASN A 102 12.47 33.35 -15.10
CA ASN A 102 12.46 32.20 -15.98
C ASN A 102 12.48 30.90 -15.16
N LYS A 103 11.41 30.65 -14.40
CA LYS A 103 11.29 29.46 -13.54
C LYS A 103 11.10 28.20 -14.39
N PRO A 104 11.71 27.06 -14.03
CA PRO A 104 11.41 25.79 -14.66
C PRO A 104 9.94 25.40 -14.42
N SER A 105 9.33 24.74 -15.40
CA SER A 105 8.07 24.04 -15.18
C SER A 105 8.29 22.76 -14.36
N PRO A 106 7.28 22.25 -13.63
CA PRO A 106 7.38 20.96 -12.92
C PRO A 106 7.82 19.82 -13.85
N GLY A 107 7.30 19.80 -15.08
CA GLY A 107 7.69 18.80 -16.10
C GLY A 107 9.17 18.83 -16.47
N GLU A 108 9.79 20.01 -16.53
CA GLU A 108 11.23 20.16 -16.78
C GLU A 108 12.10 19.67 -15.62
N LEU A 109 11.57 19.66 -14.39
CA LEU A 109 12.25 19.15 -13.20
C LEU A 109 11.91 17.68 -12.90
N GLY A 110 11.05 17.05 -13.69
CA GLY A 110 10.49 15.73 -13.36
C GLY A 110 9.58 15.74 -12.12
N ALA A 111 9.12 16.92 -11.67
CA ALA A 111 8.19 17.10 -10.58
C ALA A 111 6.73 17.04 -11.07
N TYR A 112 5.82 16.55 -10.23
CA TYR A 112 4.39 16.67 -10.48
C TYR A 112 3.91 18.11 -10.26
N THR A 113 2.87 18.51 -10.98
CA THR A 113 2.17 19.77 -10.74
C THR A 113 1.31 19.69 -9.46
N THR A 114 0.97 20.85 -8.89
CA THR A 114 0.09 20.92 -7.71
C THR A 114 -1.31 20.37 -7.98
N GLY A 115 -1.79 20.49 -9.23
CA GLY A 115 -3.05 19.88 -9.67
C GLY A 115 -2.98 18.37 -9.82
N GLU A 116 -1.83 17.81 -10.18
CA GLU A 116 -1.60 16.35 -10.22
C GLU A 116 -1.44 15.74 -8.82
N CYS A 117 -1.10 16.54 -7.82
CA CYS A 117 -0.82 16.04 -6.47
C CYS A 117 -1.86 16.33 -5.40
N ASP A 118 -3.02 16.90 -5.74
CA ASP A 118 -3.99 17.42 -4.75
C ASP A 118 -3.31 18.29 -3.67
N GLY A 119 -2.34 19.12 -4.06
CA GLY A 119 -1.60 19.99 -3.14
C GLY A 119 -0.48 19.32 -2.31
N ARG A 120 -0.11 18.05 -2.57
CA ARG A 120 1.00 17.36 -1.87
C ARG A 120 2.30 17.36 -2.68
N PHE A 121 3.46 17.34 -2.03
CA PHE A 121 4.73 17.04 -2.71
C PHE A 121 4.82 15.52 -2.90
N GLN A 122 4.85 15.06 -4.16
CA GLN A 122 5.06 13.64 -4.50
C GLN A 122 6.32 13.49 -5.37
N LEU A 123 7.10 12.43 -5.13
CA LEU A 123 8.22 12.04 -5.98
C LEU A 123 7.71 11.21 -7.17
N LYS A 124 8.09 11.60 -8.39
CA LYS A 124 7.71 10.90 -9.63
C LYS A 124 8.40 9.54 -9.68
N GLY A 125 7.61 8.46 -9.71
CA GLY A 125 8.13 7.10 -9.97
C GLY A 125 8.28 6.17 -8.77
N SER A 126 7.92 6.56 -7.54
CA SER A 126 7.78 5.59 -6.45
C SER A 126 6.61 6.00 -5.56
N GLY A 127 5.47 5.33 -5.72
CA GLY A 127 4.27 5.56 -4.92
C GLY A 127 4.40 5.16 -3.45
N LEU A 128 5.58 5.24 -2.84
CA LEU A 128 5.88 4.72 -1.50
C LEU A 128 6.09 5.81 -0.42
N LEU A 129 6.37 7.08 -0.78
CA LEU A 129 6.72 8.11 0.20
C LEU A 129 6.15 9.49 -0.17
N SER A 130 5.33 10.05 0.72
CA SER A 130 4.86 11.44 0.68
C SER A 130 5.35 12.14 1.95
N ILE A 131 5.93 13.33 1.81
CA ILE A 131 6.39 14.14 2.95
C ILE A 131 5.64 15.47 2.91
N ASP A 132 5.01 15.85 4.01
CA ASP A 132 4.40 17.18 4.23
C ASP A 132 5.18 17.97 5.30
N SER A 133 4.73 19.19 5.64
CA SER A 133 5.42 20.09 6.58
C SER A 133 5.64 19.49 7.96
N ASP A 134 4.84 18.49 8.33
CA ASP A 134 4.76 17.99 9.69
C ASP A 134 4.98 16.47 9.77
N ASN A 135 4.93 15.73 8.64
CA ASN A 135 5.02 14.27 8.63
C ASN A 135 5.70 13.68 7.39
N ALA A 136 6.43 12.57 7.59
CA ALA A 136 6.75 11.61 6.54
C ALA A 136 5.71 10.49 6.53
N ARG A 137 4.91 10.40 5.47
CA ARG A 137 3.86 9.39 5.28
C ARG A 137 4.29 8.36 4.23
N PHE A 138 4.41 7.11 4.62
CA PHE A 138 4.54 6.00 3.67
C PHE A 138 3.16 5.68 3.09
N ASN A 139 2.86 6.18 1.90
CA ASN A 139 1.67 5.73 1.17
C ASN A 139 1.94 4.32 0.65
N GLY A 140 1.41 3.31 1.32
CA GLY A 140 1.42 1.93 0.81
C GLY A 140 1.84 0.83 1.78
N HIS A 141 2.32 1.09 3.00
CA HIS A 141 2.85 0.01 3.86
C HIS A 141 2.63 0.17 5.37
N VAL A 142 1.54 0.81 5.80
CA VAL A 142 1.07 0.63 7.20
C VAL A 142 0.03 -0.51 7.28
N LEU A 143 -0.83 -0.64 6.26
CA LEU A 143 -1.84 -1.71 6.21
C LEU A 143 -1.24 -3.08 5.87
N ALA A 144 -0.25 -3.16 4.98
CA ALA A 144 0.40 -4.43 4.63
C ALA A 144 1.13 -5.09 5.82
N TRP A 145 1.69 -4.30 6.74
CA TRP A 145 2.30 -4.83 7.96
C TRP A 145 1.24 -5.31 8.96
N LEU A 146 0.12 -4.59 9.07
CA LEU A 146 -1.00 -5.00 9.91
C LEU A 146 -1.70 -6.26 9.37
N ASP A 147 -1.86 -6.38 8.06
CA ASP A 147 -2.41 -7.56 7.39
C ASP A 147 -1.47 -8.76 7.53
N GLU A 148 -0.17 -8.54 7.43
CA GLU A 148 0.83 -9.59 7.65
C GLU A 148 0.89 -10.02 9.12
N VAL A 149 0.84 -9.08 10.07
CA VAL A 149 0.75 -9.38 11.51
C VAL A 149 -0.57 -10.10 11.82
N ASN A 150 -1.69 -9.66 11.25
CA ASN A 150 -2.99 -10.33 11.39
C ASN A 150 -2.96 -11.73 10.77
N ARG A 151 -2.35 -11.90 9.59
CA ARG A 151 -2.16 -13.20 8.94
C ARG A 151 -1.29 -14.11 9.79
N LEU A 152 -0.20 -13.60 10.38
CA LEU A 152 0.68 -14.35 11.27
C LEU A 152 0.00 -14.71 12.59
N ILE A 153 -0.83 -13.83 13.16
CA ILE A 153 -1.65 -14.10 14.35
C ILE A 153 -2.71 -15.16 14.04
N VAL A 154 -3.39 -15.06 12.89
CA VAL A 154 -4.37 -16.05 12.43
C VAL A 154 -3.69 -17.39 12.17
N ALA A 155 -2.52 -17.40 11.55
CA ALA A 155 -1.73 -18.60 11.30
C ALA A 155 -1.16 -19.20 12.60
N ALA A 156 -0.83 -18.39 13.60
CA ALA A 156 -0.37 -18.85 14.91
C ALA A 156 -1.51 -19.40 15.78
N ASN A 157 -2.75 -18.95 15.55
CA ASN A 157 -3.93 -19.49 16.21
C ASN A 157 -4.36 -20.83 15.56
N ASN A 158 -3.72 -21.90 16.00
CA ASN A 158 -3.90 -23.26 15.47
C ASN A 158 -5.26 -23.91 15.73
N ILE A 159 -6.19 -23.24 16.42
CA ILE A 159 -7.53 -23.77 16.70
C ILE A 159 -8.56 -23.09 15.77
N PRO A 160 -9.22 -23.85 14.88
CA PRO A 160 -10.25 -23.31 13.99
C PRO A 160 -11.39 -22.63 14.77
N VAL A 161 -11.96 -21.56 14.20
CA VAL A 161 -13.18 -20.94 14.74
C VAL A 161 -14.30 -21.97 14.78
N GLY A 162 -15.03 -22.03 15.89
CA GLY A 162 -16.11 -22.99 16.09
C GLY A 162 -15.67 -24.35 16.63
N ALA A 163 -14.38 -24.65 16.78
CA ALA A 163 -13.95 -25.88 17.47
C ALA A 163 -14.24 -25.78 18.98
N PRO A 164 -14.95 -26.75 19.60
CA PRO A 164 -15.14 -26.77 21.05
C PRO A 164 -13.82 -26.98 21.80
N ILE A 165 -13.56 -26.13 22.78
CA ILE A 165 -12.36 -26.14 23.62
C ILE A 165 -12.79 -26.34 25.08
N PRO A 166 -12.27 -27.37 25.80
CA PRO A 166 -12.45 -27.48 27.23
C PRO A 166 -11.82 -26.30 27.97
N TRP A 167 -12.60 -25.62 28.79
CA TRP A 167 -12.21 -24.45 29.56
C TRP A 167 -12.48 -24.67 31.06
N PRO A 168 -11.49 -24.45 31.94
CA PRO A 168 -11.60 -24.83 33.35
C PRO A 168 -12.46 -23.87 34.19
N LEU A 169 -12.87 -22.72 33.64
CA LEU A 169 -13.66 -21.72 34.36
C LEU A 169 -15.10 -21.65 33.85
N PRO A 170 -16.06 -21.22 34.69
CA PRO A 170 -17.47 -21.12 34.29
C PRO A 170 -17.71 -20.03 33.24
N THR A 171 -16.87 -19.00 33.19
CA THR A 171 -17.01 -17.86 32.27
C THR A 171 -15.98 -17.97 31.15
N ALA A 172 -16.45 -17.86 29.91
CA ALA A 172 -15.58 -17.79 28.74
C ALA A 172 -14.74 -16.50 28.76
N PRO A 173 -13.46 -16.55 28.34
CA PRO A 173 -12.66 -15.34 28.17
C PRO A 173 -13.20 -14.47 27.01
N ALA A 174 -12.79 -13.20 26.96
CA ALA A 174 -13.17 -12.31 25.87
C ALA A 174 -12.79 -12.89 24.50
N GLY A 175 -13.69 -12.77 23.52
CA GLY A 175 -13.51 -13.36 22.18
C GLY A 175 -13.96 -14.82 22.04
N TYR A 176 -14.59 -15.39 23.08
CA TYR A 176 -15.14 -16.75 23.06
C TYR A 176 -16.60 -16.77 23.47
N PHE A 177 -17.33 -17.76 22.98
CA PHE A 177 -18.70 -18.08 23.39
C PHE A 177 -18.75 -19.41 24.11
N THR A 178 -19.64 -19.53 25.10
CA THR A 178 -19.97 -20.80 25.75
C THR A 178 -20.90 -21.64 24.88
N CYS A 179 -20.68 -22.95 24.79
CA CYS A 179 -21.57 -23.91 24.13
C CYS A 179 -22.76 -24.29 25.04
N ASN A 180 -23.67 -23.35 25.27
CA ASN A 180 -24.85 -23.50 26.14
C ASN A 180 -26.18 -23.37 25.37
N GLY A 181 -26.19 -23.63 24.07
CA GLY A 181 -27.38 -23.46 23.23
C GLY A 181 -27.65 -22.02 22.78
N GLN A 182 -26.78 -21.05 23.11
CA GLN A 182 -27.03 -19.65 22.76
C GLN A 182 -26.95 -19.38 21.25
N SER A 183 -27.80 -18.46 20.80
CA SER A 183 -27.72 -17.88 19.46
C SER A 183 -26.63 -16.82 19.38
N PHE A 184 -26.08 -16.60 18.18
CA PHE A 184 -25.10 -15.55 17.90
C PHE A 184 -25.44 -14.81 16.60
N ASN A 185 -24.92 -13.59 16.48
CA ASN A 185 -25.12 -12.78 15.28
C ASN A 185 -24.18 -13.27 14.16
N LYS A 186 -24.75 -13.91 13.14
CA LYS A 186 -24.01 -14.46 12.00
C LYS A 186 -23.25 -13.39 11.18
N SER A 187 -23.78 -12.17 11.11
CA SER A 187 -23.13 -11.07 10.39
C SER A 187 -21.92 -10.53 11.14
N LEU A 188 -21.95 -10.60 12.48
CA LEU A 188 -20.82 -10.20 13.32
C LEU A 188 -19.74 -11.29 13.41
N TYR A 189 -20.15 -12.56 13.34
CA TYR A 189 -19.26 -13.73 13.46
C TYR A 189 -19.37 -14.65 12.24
N PRO A 190 -18.92 -14.23 11.04
CA PRO A 190 -19.10 -14.98 9.81
C PRO A 190 -18.34 -16.30 9.78
N GLN A 191 -17.15 -16.37 10.40
CA GLN A 191 -16.39 -17.62 10.50
C GLN A 191 -17.09 -18.64 11.42
N LEU A 192 -17.67 -18.17 12.53
CA LEU A 192 -18.48 -19.02 13.40
C LEU A 192 -19.78 -19.47 12.72
N ALA A 193 -20.38 -18.59 11.90
CA ALA A 193 -21.55 -18.93 11.09
C ALA A 193 -21.26 -19.98 10.01
N ALA A 194 -20.02 -20.05 9.51
CA ALA A 194 -19.60 -21.12 8.60
C ALA A 194 -19.53 -22.48 9.33
N ALA A 195 -19.06 -22.49 10.60
CA ALA A 195 -19.02 -23.70 11.42
C ALA A 195 -20.41 -24.11 11.96
N TYR A 196 -21.25 -23.15 12.31
CA TYR A 196 -22.61 -23.34 12.84
C TYR A 196 -23.65 -22.55 12.02
N PRO A 197 -24.09 -23.08 10.86
CA PRO A 197 -24.97 -22.36 9.94
C PRO A 197 -26.34 -21.97 10.49
N SER A 198 -26.82 -22.65 11.55
CA SER A 198 -28.05 -22.32 12.27
C SER A 198 -27.98 -20.95 12.95
N GLY A 199 -26.79 -20.42 13.23
CA GLY A 199 -26.61 -19.23 14.07
C GLY A 199 -26.79 -19.51 15.56
N ALA A 200 -26.76 -20.78 15.97
CA ALA A 200 -26.81 -21.19 17.37
C ALA A 200 -25.74 -22.26 17.66
N LEU A 201 -25.16 -22.18 18.85
CA LEU A 201 -24.21 -23.16 19.35
C LEU A 201 -24.94 -24.39 19.90
N PRO A 202 -24.31 -25.58 19.88
CA PRO A 202 -24.84 -26.71 20.62
C PRO A 202 -24.86 -26.41 22.13
N ASP A 203 -25.79 -27.02 22.85
CA ASP A 203 -25.73 -27.10 24.31
C ASP A 203 -24.93 -28.34 24.69
N LEU A 204 -23.69 -28.15 25.14
CA LEU A 204 -22.76 -29.22 25.48
C LEU A 204 -22.65 -29.44 27.00
N ARG A 205 -23.53 -28.83 27.79
CA ARG A 205 -23.53 -28.99 29.25
C ARG A 205 -23.95 -30.40 29.61
N GLY A 206 -23.01 -31.18 30.15
CA GLY A 206 -23.23 -32.58 30.53
C GLY A 206 -23.02 -33.57 29.38
N GLU A 207 -22.65 -33.10 28.19
CA GLU A 207 -22.54 -33.94 27.00
C GLU A 207 -21.10 -34.41 26.73
N PHE A 208 -20.98 -35.62 26.18
CA PHE A 208 -19.71 -36.14 25.65
C PHE A 208 -19.65 -35.95 24.13
N ILE A 209 -18.54 -35.39 23.65
CA ILE A 209 -18.26 -35.28 22.22
C ILE A 209 -17.67 -36.60 21.73
N ARG A 210 -18.21 -37.12 20.62
CA ARG A 210 -17.65 -38.29 19.91
C ARG A 210 -17.44 -37.99 18.43
N GLY A 211 -16.53 -38.73 17.82
CA GLY A 211 -16.29 -38.66 16.38
C GLY A 211 -17.55 -39.01 15.59
N TRP A 212 -17.82 -38.22 14.56
CA TRP A 212 -18.86 -38.52 13.58
C TRP A 212 -18.42 -39.70 12.71
N ASP A 213 -19.36 -40.59 12.40
CA ASP A 213 -19.05 -41.86 11.71
C ASP A 213 -18.57 -41.65 10.28
N ASP A 214 -19.05 -40.60 9.60
CA ASP A 214 -18.71 -40.25 8.22
C ASP A 214 -18.69 -41.46 7.26
N GLY A 215 -19.68 -42.36 7.42
CA GLY A 215 -19.85 -43.53 6.56
C GLY A 215 -18.99 -44.75 6.90
N ARG A 216 -18.27 -44.76 8.05
CA ARG A 216 -17.50 -45.93 8.50
C ARG A 216 -18.37 -47.14 8.87
N GLY A 217 -19.63 -46.92 9.25
CA GLY A 217 -20.60 -47.96 9.59
C GLY A 217 -20.63 -48.38 11.06
N VAL A 218 -19.98 -47.64 11.96
CA VAL A 218 -20.00 -47.91 13.41
C VAL A 218 -21.17 -47.20 14.10
N ASP A 219 -21.52 -46.00 13.64
CA ASP A 219 -22.64 -45.19 14.13
C ASP A 219 -23.51 -44.72 12.94
N SER A 220 -23.97 -45.70 12.16
CA SER A 220 -24.70 -45.51 10.91
C SER A 220 -25.97 -44.69 11.07
N GLY A 221 -26.24 -43.82 10.10
CA GLY A 221 -27.46 -43.00 10.04
C GLY A 221 -27.43 -41.76 10.93
N ARG A 222 -26.33 -41.51 11.65
CA ARG A 222 -26.19 -40.36 12.52
C ARG A 222 -25.65 -39.13 11.78
N GLY A 223 -26.31 -37.99 11.97
CA GLY A 223 -25.86 -36.69 11.44
C GLY A 223 -24.82 -36.01 12.34
N ILE A 224 -23.96 -35.17 11.74
CA ILE A 224 -23.06 -34.27 12.48
C ILE A 224 -23.89 -33.40 13.45
N LEU A 225 -23.38 -33.17 14.67
CA LEU A 225 -24.05 -32.42 15.75
C LEU A 225 -25.40 -33.00 16.26
N SER A 226 -25.80 -34.21 15.88
CA SER A 226 -27.03 -34.82 16.42
C SER A 226 -26.83 -35.33 17.85
N TRP A 227 -27.83 -35.10 18.70
CA TRP A 227 -27.84 -35.58 20.08
C TRP A 227 -28.23 -37.06 20.16
N GLN A 228 -27.66 -37.77 21.14
CA GLN A 228 -27.95 -39.19 21.40
C GLN A 228 -27.87 -39.41 22.92
N GLY A 229 -28.91 -40.02 23.49
CA GLY A 229 -28.91 -40.41 24.91
C GLY A 229 -27.95 -41.55 25.23
N ASP A 230 -27.73 -41.79 26.52
CA ASP A 230 -26.91 -42.90 26.98
C ASP A 230 -27.58 -44.25 26.68
N ALA A 231 -26.74 -45.27 26.49
CA ALA A 231 -27.18 -46.64 26.32
C ALA A 231 -26.14 -47.59 26.90
N ILE A 232 -26.62 -48.70 27.46
CA ILE A 232 -25.79 -49.86 27.72
C ILE A 232 -25.95 -50.86 26.58
N ARG A 233 -24.92 -51.67 26.34
CA ARG A 233 -25.08 -52.84 25.46
C ARG A 233 -26.07 -53.81 26.10
N ASN A 234 -26.75 -54.59 25.25
CA ASN A 234 -27.66 -55.62 25.72
C ASN A 234 -26.94 -56.60 26.66
N ILE A 235 -27.54 -56.88 27.81
CA ILE A 235 -27.06 -57.91 28.75
C ILE A 235 -27.89 -59.15 28.47
N THR A 236 -27.27 -60.16 27.89
CA THR A 236 -27.95 -61.41 27.52
C THR A 236 -27.53 -62.53 28.45
N GLY A 237 -28.47 -63.44 28.71
CA GLY A 237 -28.25 -64.67 29.46
C GLY A 237 -29.45 -65.58 29.28
N SER A 238 -29.23 -66.89 29.42
CA SER A 238 -30.29 -67.89 29.39
C SER A 238 -30.12 -68.83 30.59
N ALA A 239 -31.26 -69.26 31.12
CA ALA A 239 -31.33 -70.31 32.11
C ALA A 239 -32.45 -71.25 31.67
N GLU A 240 -32.07 -72.45 31.22
CA GLU A 240 -33.01 -73.52 30.95
C GLU A 240 -33.03 -74.44 32.15
N THR A 241 -34.21 -74.67 32.70
CA THR A 241 -34.37 -75.46 33.93
C THR A 241 -35.48 -76.47 33.73
N ASP A 242 -35.16 -77.75 33.92
CA ASP A 242 -36.15 -78.80 34.15
C ASP A 242 -35.98 -79.28 35.60
N ARG A 243 -36.98 -79.00 36.44
CA ARG A 243 -36.99 -79.37 37.86
C ARG A 243 -35.79 -78.83 38.68
N ALA A 244 -35.17 -77.73 38.23
CA ALA A 244 -33.94 -77.21 38.85
C ALA A 244 -34.21 -76.47 40.16
N GLN A 245 -33.45 -76.82 41.20
CA GLN A 245 -33.40 -76.09 42.46
C GLN A 245 -32.18 -75.16 42.47
N ILE A 246 -32.41 -73.85 42.58
CA ILE A 246 -31.31 -72.89 42.81
C ILE A 246 -31.02 -72.88 44.31
N ILE A 247 -29.89 -73.50 44.68
CA ILE A 247 -29.46 -73.67 46.08
C ILE A 247 -28.72 -72.42 46.59
N SER A 248 -28.00 -71.73 45.70
CA SER A 248 -27.27 -70.49 46.01
C SER A 248 -27.14 -69.62 44.76
N ALA A 249 -27.08 -68.30 44.95
CA ALA A 249 -26.68 -67.39 43.88
C ALA A 249 -25.69 -66.35 44.43
N ALA A 250 -24.78 -65.88 43.57
CA ALA A 250 -23.73 -64.94 43.90
C ALA A 250 -23.57 -63.89 42.80
N GLY A 251 -22.83 -62.83 43.10
CA GLY A 251 -22.63 -61.71 42.19
C GLY A 251 -23.94 -60.98 41.88
N ALA A 252 -24.15 -60.64 40.60
CA ALA A 252 -25.36 -59.94 40.14
C ALA A 252 -26.65 -60.76 40.33
N PHE A 253 -26.55 -62.07 40.53
CA PHE A 253 -27.72 -62.89 40.84
C PHE A 253 -27.93 -62.93 42.35
N LYS A 254 -29.16 -62.60 42.76
CA LYS A 254 -29.60 -62.73 44.15
C LYS A 254 -30.40 -64.03 44.31
N GLY A 255 -29.91 -64.84 45.25
CA GLY A 255 -30.47 -66.14 45.59
C GLY A 255 -31.70 -66.03 46.49
N PRO A 256 -32.39 -67.16 46.68
CA PRO A 256 -33.84 -67.18 46.81
C PRO A 256 -34.35 -66.74 48.17
N THR A 257 -35.00 -65.58 48.21
CA THR A 257 -35.67 -65.07 49.41
C THR A 257 -37.08 -65.64 49.61
N THR A 258 -37.68 -66.24 48.57
CA THR A 258 -39.04 -66.80 48.62
C THR A 258 -39.20 -68.08 47.78
N ILE A 259 -40.07 -68.98 48.24
CA ILE A 259 -40.51 -70.17 47.49
C ILE A 259 -41.53 -69.69 46.44
N ALA A 260 -41.28 -70.03 45.17
CA ALA A 260 -42.13 -69.67 44.04
C ALA A 260 -43.22 -70.72 43.78
N GLY A 261 -42.98 -71.96 44.21
CA GLY A 261 -43.94 -73.07 44.13
C GLY A 261 -43.32 -74.35 44.67
N ALA A 262 -44.17 -75.28 45.10
CA ALA A 262 -43.74 -76.61 45.51
C ALA A 262 -44.67 -77.67 44.91
N SER A 263 -44.10 -78.79 44.45
CA SER A 263 -44.85 -79.94 43.96
C SER A 263 -44.28 -81.24 44.52
N ILE A 264 -45.11 -82.26 44.62
CA ILE A 264 -44.69 -83.61 45.00
C ILE A 264 -44.78 -84.47 43.75
N ASN A 265 -43.69 -85.19 43.43
CA ASN A 265 -43.67 -86.15 42.35
C ASN A 265 -43.13 -87.48 42.90
N GLY A 266 -44.02 -88.46 43.08
CA GLY A 266 -43.72 -89.65 43.87
C GLY A 266 -43.45 -89.28 45.33
N SER A 267 -42.32 -89.72 45.89
CA SER A 267 -41.90 -89.40 47.26
C SER A 267 -40.98 -88.17 47.37
N ALA A 268 -40.70 -87.47 46.27
CA ALA A 268 -39.78 -86.33 46.25
C ALA A 268 -40.52 -84.99 46.27
N LEU A 269 -40.15 -84.12 47.21
CA LEU A 269 -40.59 -82.72 47.26
C LEU A 269 -39.72 -81.87 46.32
N GLN A 270 -40.35 -81.21 45.35
CA GLN A 270 -39.71 -80.28 44.43
C GLN A 270 -40.09 -78.85 44.83
N ILE A 271 -39.10 -77.98 45.00
CA ILE A 271 -39.31 -76.58 45.39
C ILE A 271 -38.72 -75.68 44.32
N GLY A 272 -39.58 -74.96 43.60
CA GLY A 272 -39.19 -73.85 42.75
C GLY A 272 -38.87 -72.63 43.60
N ARG A 273 -37.75 -71.96 43.33
CA ARG A 273 -37.31 -70.78 44.08
C ARG A 273 -37.05 -69.63 43.12
N ASN A 274 -37.49 -68.43 43.48
CA ASN A 274 -37.22 -67.24 42.68
C ASN A 274 -35.75 -66.85 42.80
N PHE A 275 -35.19 -66.33 41.71
CA PHE A 275 -33.93 -65.60 41.73
C PHE A 275 -34.09 -64.35 40.86
N THR A 276 -33.31 -63.33 41.15
CA THR A 276 -33.42 -62.05 40.44
C THR A 276 -32.03 -61.62 40.00
N PHE A 277 -31.95 -61.10 38.78
CA PHE A 277 -30.77 -60.38 38.32
C PHE A 277 -30.84 -58.93 38.82
N ASP A 278 -29.80 -58.51 39.53
CA ASP A 278 -29.61 -57.17 40.04
C ASP A 278 -28.12 -56.81 39.92
N ALA A 279 -27.80 -56.08 38.84
CA ALA A 279 -26.43 -55.67 38.54
C ALA A 279 -25.83 -54.80 39.66
N SER A 280 -26.63 -54.06 40.41
CA SER A 280 -26.15 -53.12 41.44
C SER A 280 -25.35 -53.80 42.55
N ARG A 281 -25.48 -55.11 42.68
CA ARG A 281 -24.74 -55.94 43.65
C ARG A 281 -23.25 -56.05 43.33
N VAL A 282 -22.84 -55.80 42.09
CA VAL A 282 -21.46 -55.98 41.63
C VAL A 282 -20.94 -54.81 40.80
N VAL A 283 -21.78 -53.85 40.44
CA VAL A 283 -21.37 -52.61 39.75
C VAL A 283 -21.94 -51.37 40.43
N PRO A 284 -21.24 -50.23 40.41
CA PRO A 284 -21.81 -48.94 40.81
C PRO A 284 -23.01 -48.57 39.93
N THR A 285 -24.04 -47.97 40.52
CA THR A 285 -25.26 -47.55 39.81
C THR A 285 -25.53 -46.06 39.97
N ALA A 286 -26.11 -45.47 38.93
CA ALA A 286 -26.64 -44.10 38.92
C ALA A 286 -27.85 -44.05 37.97
N ASN A 287 -28.56 -42.91 37.93
CA ASN A 287 -29.67 -42.69 36.99
C ASN A 287 -29.25 -42.60 35.51
N GLU A 288 -27.95 -42.48 35.22
CA GLU A 288 -27.35 -42.33 33.89
C GLU A 288 -26.09 -43.22 33.82
N ASN A 289 -25.84 -43.83 32.66
CA ASN A 289 -24.60 -44.54 32.40
C ASN A 289 -23.48 -43.59 31.95
N ARG A 290 -22.44 -43.43 32.78
CA ARG A 290 -21.29 -42.56 32.47
C ARG A 290 -19.97 -43.08 33.02
N PRO A 291 -18.86 -42.90 32.29
CA PRO A 291 -17.54 -43.09 32.85
C PRO A 291 -17.24 -42.00 33.90
N ARG A 292 -16.21 -42.25 34.73
CA ARG A 292 -15.67 -41.20 35.61
C ARG A 292 -15.19 -40.02 34.74
N ASN A 293 -15.55 -38.80 35.12
CA ASN A 293 -15.25 -37.59 34.36
C ASN A 293 -15.00 -36.40 35.29
N ILE A 294 -14.44 -35.32 34.74
CA ILE A 294 -14.32 -34.00 35.37
C ILE A 294 -15.05 -33.01 34.47
N ALA A 295 -15.87 -32.15 35.05
CA ALA A 295 -16.63 -31.15 34.30
C ALA A 295 -15.76 -29.95 33.93
N PHE A 296 -15.63 -29.70 32.63
CA PHE A 296 -15.09 -28.47 32.05
C PHE A 296 -16.22 -27.74 31.32
N ASN A 297 -16.11 -26.42 31.20
CA ASN A 297 -16.97 -25.68 30.29
C ASN A 297 -16.51 -25.92 28.84
N TYR A 298 -17.42 -25.90 27.87
CA TYR A 298 -17.05 -25.90 26.46
C TYR A 298 -17.22 -24.50 25.89
N ILE A 299 -16.15 -23.98 25.29
CA ILE A 299 -16.15 -22.68 24.61
C ILE A 299 -15.73 -22.82 23.15
N VAL A 300 -16.16 -21.88 22.32
CA VAL A 300 -15.71 -21.73 20.93
C VAL A 300 -15.17 -20.33 20.72
N ARG A 301 -14.13 -20.20 19.90
CA ARG A 301 -13.65 -18.89 19.47
C ARG A 301 -14.73 -18.19 18.63
N ALA A 302 -14.88 -16.88 18.82
CA ALA A 302 -15.88 -16.09 18.10
C ALA A 302 -15.45 -15.66 16.68
N ALA A 303 -14.15 -15.41 16.47
CA ALA A 303 -13.56 -14.97 15.20
C ALA A 303 -12.07 -15.30 15.08
#